data_AF-A0A8J3I8P1-F1
#
_entry.id   AF-A0A8J3I8P1-F1
#
_cell.length_a   1.000
_cell.length_b   1.000
_cell.length_c   1.000
_cell.angle_alpha   90.00
_cell.angle_beta   90.00
_cell.angle_gamma   90.00
#
_symmetry.space_group_name_H-M   'P 1'
#
loop_
_entity.id
_entity.type
_entity.pdbx_description
1 polymer ?
#
loop_
_entity_poly.entity_id
_entity_poly.type
_entity_poly.pdbx_seq_one_letter_code
_entity_poly.pdbx_strand_id
1 'polypeptide(L)'
;MCSPVLANMTLDGLEKKLREHFPKPDRRSSKEKVNFVRFADDFIVTGKSKEVLECEVKPLIEIFMRERGLELSPEKTLITHIEDGFDFLGQHLRKYNGKLLIKPSRKNVHTFLEGIREVVKENKQAAAGNLIAQLNPKIRGWANYHRHVVSKEIFSKVDHAIFCTLWQCAKRRHPKKPIKWIKKKYFTSIEGQNWVFHGEILGQKGAIQPIRLFKAKSIVIERHTKIRSEANPYDPQWEAYYEKRLDVKMAHNLKGKRQLLHLWKQQGGLCLLCNRKITKLTGWHSHHIIWRSLGGRDQADNRVLLHPDCHERLHRQGLTVSKPRPSRGVRKA
;
A
#
# COMPACT_ATOMS: atom_id res chain seq x y z
N MET A 1 -21.94 -9.45 1.16
CA MET A 1 -20.60 -9.37 1.78
C MET A 1 -20.01 -10.73 2.21
N CYS A 2 -20.75 -11.85 2.19
CA CYS A 2 -20.22 -13.15 2.63
C CYS A 2 -19.35 -13.89 1.59
N SER A 3 -19.55 -13.64 0.29
CA SER A 3 -18.85 -14.30 -0.81
C SER A 3 -17.31 -14.30 -0.71
N PRO A 4 -16.61 -13.18 -0.44
CA PRO A 4 -15.14 -13.18 -0.34
C PRO A 4 -14.60 -13.90 0.89
N VAL A 5 -15.38 -14.00 1.98
CA VAL A 5 -14.97 -14.77 3.16
C VAL A 5 -15.08 -16.25 2.87
N LEU A 6 -16.20 -16.68 2.28
CA LEU A 6 -16.42 -18.07 1.87
C LEU A 6 -15.36 -18.54 0.87
N ALA A 7 -15.01 -17.72 -0.13
CA ALA A 7 -13.95 -18.04 -1.09
C ALA A 7 -12.55 -18.17 -0.45
N ASN A 8 -12.27 -17.42 0.61
CA ASN A 8 -11.04 -17.59 1.36
C ASN A 8 -11.06 -18.88 2.20
N MET A 9 -12.19 -19.18 2.84
CA MET A 9 -12.37 -20.39 3.65
C MET A 9 -12.28 -21.67 2.82
N THR A 10 -12.77 -21.67 1.57
CA THR A 10 -12.67 -22.84 0.69
C THR A 10 -11.23 -23.14 0.31
N LEU A 11 -10.41 -22.12 0.07
CA LEU A 11 -8.99 -22.26 -0.31
C LEU A 11 -8.04 -22.37 0.89
N ASP A 12 -8.53 -22.14 2.11
CA ASP A 12 -7.76 -22.36 3.32
C ASP A 12 -7.50 -23.86 3.53
N GLY A 13 -6.27 -24.19 3.92
CA GLY A 13 -5.78 -25.57 4.03
C GLY A 13 -4.93 -26.05 2.86
N LEU A 14 -4.94 -25.36 1.71
CA LEU A 14 -4.06 -25.71 0.59
C LEU A 14 -2.58 -25.59 0.98
N GLU A 15 -2.21 -24.51 1.67
CA GLU A 15 -0.85 -24.34 2.20
C GLU A 15 -0.49 -25.46 3.20
N LYS A 16 -1.46 -25.92 4.01
CA LYS A 16 -1.25 -26.99 4.98
C LYS A 16 -0.99 -28.32 4.28
N LYS A 17 -1.83 -28.71 3.32
CA LYS A 17 -1.63 -29.94 2.51
C LYS A 17 -0.28 -29.92 1.78
N LEU A 18 0.10 -28.77 1.21
CA LEU A 18 1.41 -28.61 0.56
C LEU A 18 2.57 -28.73 1.56
N ARG A 19 2.44 -28.19 2.78
CA ARG A 19 3.47 -28.33 3.83
C ARG A 19 3.54 -29.74 4.41
N GLU A 20 2.45 -30.49 4.43
CA GLU A 20 2.42 -31.89 4.86
C GLU A 20 3.15 -32.79 3.85
N HIS A 21 2.97 -32.55 2.55
CA HIS A 21 3.70 -33.27 1.50
C HIS A 21 5.15 -32.79 1.32
N PHE A 22 5.40 -31.49 1.51
CA PHE A 22 6.73 -30.87 1.41
C PHE A 22 7.10 -30.17 2.73
N PRO A 23 7.60 -30.91 3.74
CA PRO A 23 7.97 -30.33 5.02
C PRO A 23 9.07 -29.27 4.88
N LYS A 24 8.97 -28.19 5.68
CA LYS A 24 9.97 -27.12 5.71
C LYS A 24 11.34 -27.71 6.10
N PRO A 25 12.43 -27.29 5.45
CA PRO A 25 13.75 -27.88 5.69
C PRO A 25 14.19 -27.59 7.12
N ASP A 26 14.53 -28.65 7.86
CA ASP A 26 15.41 -28.52 9.00
C ASP A 26 16.84 -28.29 8.48
N ARG A 27 17.58 -27.44 9.19
CA ARG A 27 18.72 -26.58 8.78
C ARG A 27 19.82 -27.08 7.80
N ARG A 28 19.83 -28.32 7.30
CA ARG A 28 20.88 -28.82 6.38
C ARG A 28 20.44 -29.77 5.27
N SER A 29 19.17 -30.16 5.18
CA SER A 29 18.71 -31.09 4.14
C SER A 29 17.21 -30.89 3.86
N SER A 30 16.84 -30.48 2.64
CA SER A 30 15.73 -31.11 1.91
C SER A 30 15.63 -30.62 0.47
N LYS A 31 15.17 -31.52 -0.39
CA LYS A 31 15.35 -31.54 -1.85
C LYS A 31 14.36 -30.67 -2.63
N GLU A 32 13.17 -30.35 -2.10
CA GLU A 32 12.21 -29.47 -2.78
C GLU A 32 11.90 -28.21 -1.96
N LYS A 33 12.36 -27.04 -2.42
CA LYS A 33 12.05 -25.74 -1.79
C LYS A 33 10.66 -25.23 -2.21
N VAL A 34 9.60 -25.89 -1.75
CA VAL A 34 8.23 -25.51 -2.11
C VAL A 34 7.73 -24.37 -1.22
N ASN A 35 7.30 -23.25 -1.81
CA ASN A 35 6.63 -22.16 -1.08
C ASN A 35 5.32 -21.80 -1.76
N PHE A 36 4.31 -21.46 -0.96
CA PHE A 36 2.99 -21.07 -1.41
C PHE A 36 2.71 -19.61 -1.02
N VAL A 37 2.25 -18.81 -1.97
CA VAL A 37 1.83 -17.42 -1.76
C VAL A 37 0.48 -17.21 -2.42
N ARG A 38 -0.55 -16.84 -1.64
CA ARG A 38 -1.92 -16.64 -2.12
C ARG A 38 -2.40 -15.22 -1.87
N PHE A 39 -3.17 -14.70 -2.82
CA PHE A 39 -3.94 -13.47 -2.71
C PHE A 39 -5.34 -13.71 -3.28
N ALA A 40 -6.32 -13.88 -2.40
CA ALA A 40 -7.67 -14.33 -2.78
C ALA A 40 -7.62 -15.63 -3.61
N ASP A 41 -8.05 -15.57 -4.87
CA ASP A 41 -8.06 -16.65 -5.87
C ASP A 41 -6.73 -16.80 -6.62
N ASP A 42 -5.94 -15.74 -6.75
CA ASP A 42 -4.62 -15.78 -7.38
C ASP A 42 -3.55 -16.33 -6.42
N PHE A 43 -2.77 -17.33 -6.85
CA PHE A 43 -1.66 -17.85 -6.06
C PHE A 43 -0.43 -18.19 -6.90
N ILE A 44 0.72 -18.20 -6.24
CA ILE A 44 2.02 -18.60 -6.79
C ILE A 44 2.53 -19.78 -5.96
N VAL A 45 3.02 -20.80 -6.64
CA VAL A 45 3.80 -21.86 -6.02
C VAL A 45 5.22 -21.83 -6.60
N THR A 46 6.21 -21.73 -5.72
CA THR A 46 7.62 -21.81 -6.12
C THR A 46 8.11 -23.22 -5.84
N GLY A 47 8.91 -23.80 -6.74
CA GLY A 47 9.57 -25.09 -6.56
C GLY A 47 11.02 -25.06 -7.02
N LYS A 48 11.76 -26.14 -6.78
CA LYS A 48 13.17 -26.26 -7.21
C LYS A 48 13.29 -26.58 -8.70
N SER A 49 12.40 -27.40 -9.24
CA SER A 49 12.44 -27.84 -10.62
C SER A 49 11.04 -27.82 -11.24
N LYS A 50 10.99 -27.86 -12.58
CA LYS A 50 9.74 -27.85 -13.33
C LYS A 50 8.96 -29.14 -13.13
N GLU A 51 9.68 -30.26 -13.06
CA GLU A 51 9.14 -31.61 -12.91
C GLU A 51 8.39 -31.75 -11.58
N VAL A 52 8.94 -31.24 -10.48
CA VAL A 52 8.25 -31.23 -9.18
C VAL A 52 6.95 -30.42 -9.24
N LEU A 53 6.97 -29.28 -9.95
CA LEU A 53 5.78 -28.44 -10.08
C LEU A 53 4.69 -29.11 -10.94
N GLU A 54 5.09 -29.82 -11.99
CA GLU A 54 4.18 -30.47 -12.94
C GLU A 54 3.65 -31.82 -12.45
N CYS A 55 4.52 -32.66 -11.88
CA CYS A 55 4.20 -34.05 -11.53
C CYS A 55 3.64 -34.20 -10.12
N GLU A 56 4.03 -33.32 -9.18
CA GLU A 56 3.65 -33.47 -7.77
C GLU A 56 2.73 -32.34 -7.31
N VAL A 57 3.14 -31.08 -7.52
CA VAL A 57 2.41 -29.93 -6.99
C VAL A 57 1.09 -29.70 -7.74
N LYS A 58 1.11 -29.70 -9.08
CA LYS A 58 -0.10 -29.43 -9.88
C LYS A 58 -1.21 -30.48 -9.62
N PRO A 59 -0.94 -31.81 -9.64
CA PRO A 59 -1.98 -32.80 -9.36
C PRO A 59 -2.54 -32.68 -7.94
N LEU A 60 -1.70 -32.38 -6.95
CA LEU A 60 -2.13 -32.20 -5.57
C LEU A 60 -3.09 -31.01 -5.43
N ILE A 61 -2.81 -29.89 -6.13
CA ILE A 61 -3.70 -28.73 -6.17
C ILE A 61 -5.01 -29.08 -6.89
N GLU A 62 -4.96 -29.80 -8.01
CA GLU A 62 -6.15 -30.21 -8.76
C GLU A 62 -7.06 -31.11 -7.92
N ILE A 63 -6.50 -32.09 -7.20
CA ILE A 63 -7.27 -32.96 -6.28
C ILE A 63 -7.93 -32.11 -5.19
N PHE A 64 -7.19 -31.20 -4.56
CA PHE A 64 -7.72 -30.33 -3.51
C PHE A 64 -8.85 -29.42 -4.01
N MET A 65 -8.72 -28.88 -5.23
CA MET A 65 -9.71 -28.00 -5.84
C MET A 65 -10.95 -28.79 -6.29
N ARG A 66 -10.77 -29.99 -6.83
CA ARG A 66 -11.85 -30.88 -7.27
C ARG A 66 -12.76 -31.30 -6.11
N GLU A 67 -12.19 -31.61 -4.94
CA GLU A 67 -12.97 -31.86 -3.69
C GLU A 67 -13.94 -30.71 -3.36
N ARG A 68 -13.66 -29.49 -3.83
CA ARG A 68 -14.41 -28.25 -3.56
C ARG A 68 -15.20 -27.75 -4.78
N GLY A 69 -15.26 -28.53 -5.87
CA GLY A 69 -15.93 -28.15 -7.11
C GLY A 69 -15.26 -27.01 -7.87
N LEU A 70 -13.95 -26.83 -7.71
CA LEU A 70 -13.15 -25.83 -8.41
C LEU A 70 -12.19 -26.48 -9.41
N GLU A 71 -11.92 -25.80 -10.50
CA GLU A 71 -10.98 -26.25 -11.54
C GLU A 71 -9.94 -25.17 -11.84
N LEU A 72 -8.72 -25.61 -12.15
CA LEU A 72 -7.67 -24.72 -12.61
C LEU A 72 -7.91 -24.35 -14.07
N SER A 73 -7.84 -23.05 -14.36
CA SER A 73 -7.85 -22.59 -15.75
C SER A 73 -6.49 -22.92 -16.40
N PRO A 74 -6.44 -23.78 -17.44
CA PRO A 74 -5.18 -24.13 -18.09
C PRO A 74 -4.54 -22.93 -18.78
N GLU A 75 -5.34 -21.97 -19.25
CA GLU A 75 -4.87 -20.75 -19.89
C GLU A 75 -4.19 -19.78 -18.92
N LYS A 76 -4.60 -19.77 -17.65
CA LYS A 76 -4.02 -18.92 -16.61
C LYS A 76 -2.86 -19.57 -15.89
N THR A 77 -2.78 -20.91 -15.93
CA THR A 77 -1.75 -21.66 -15.21
C THR A 77 -0.47 -21.71 -16.04
N LEU A 78 0.51 -20.90 -15.64
CA LEU A 78 1.79 -20.78 -16.33
C LEU A 78 2.93 -21.26 -15.44
N ILE A 79 3.75 -22.19 -15.96
CA ILE A 79 4.97 -22.64 -15.31
C ILE A 79 6.15 -22.00 -16.02
N THR A 80 6.82 -21.07 -15.33
CA THR A 80 7.93 -20.28 -15.86
C THR A 80 9.11 -20.27 -14.91
N HIS A 81 10.32 -20.14 -15.46
CA HIS A 81 11.50 -19.91 -14.65
C HIS A 81 11.55 -18.47 -14.13
N ILE A 82 12.14 -18.27 -12.95
CA ILE A 82 12.21 -16.94 -12.30
C ILE A 82 13.07 -15.94 -13.11
N GLU A 83 13.95 -16.43 -13.98
CA GLU A 83 14.80 -15.60 -14.85
C GLU A 83 14.07 -15.10 -16.10
N ASP A 84 13.04 -15.81 -16.56
CA ASP A 84 12.13 -15.33 -17.61
C ASP A 84 11.16 -14.30 -17.03
N GLY A 85 10.73 -14.56 -15.80
CA GLY A 85 9.85 -13.72 -15.01
C GLY A 85 8.37 -13.89 -15.36
N PHE A 86 7.51 -13.42 -14.47
CA PHE A 86 6.07 -13.55 -14.61
C PHE A 86 5.34 -12.35 -13.99
N ASP A 87 4.08 -12.17 -14.38
CA ASP A 87 3.23 -11.11 -13.85
C ASP A 87 2.33 -11.65 -12.72
N PHE A 88 2.27 -10.95 -11.59
CA PHE A 88 1.39 -11.24 -10.47
C PHE A 88 0.90 -9.93 -9.83
N LEU A 89 -0.42 -9.80 -9.62
CA LEU A 89 -1.06 -8.61 -9.04
C LEU A 89 -0.64 -7.28 -9.70
N GLY A 90 -0.46 -7.29 -11.02
CA GLY A 90 -0.02 -6.12 -11.80
C GLY A 90 1.45 -5.75 -11.65
N GLN A 91 2.27 -6.64 -11.08
CA GLN A 91 3.71 -6.49 -10.92
C GLN A 91 4.43 -7.62 -11.67
N HIS A 92 5.52 -7.30 -12.35
CA HIS A 92 6.40 -8.23 -13.01
C HIS A 92 7.56 -8.61 -12.08
N LEU A 93 7.66 -9.89 -11.76
CA LEU A 93 8.72 -10.46 -10.93
C LEU A 93 9.74 -11.15 -11.85
N ARG A 94 11.00 -10.71 -11.79
CA ARG A 94 12.08 -11.34 -12.56
C ARG A 94 13.40 -11.27 -11.82
N LYS A 95 14.17 -12.35 -11.86
CA LYS A 95 15.54 -12.42 -11.34
C LYS A 95 16.52 -12.08 -12.46
N TYR A 96 17.33 -11.05 -12.23
CA TYR A 96 18.38 -10.58 -13.13
C TYR A 96 19.73 -10.84 -12.46
N ASN A 97 20.56 -11.71 -13.03
CA ASN A 97 21.92 -11.98 -12.56
C ASN A 97 22.00 -12.19 -11.04
N GLY A 98 21.15 -13.06 -10.49
CA GLY A 98 21.10 -13.30 -9.04
C GLY A 98 20.16 -12.39 -8.24
N LYS A 99 19.77 -11.23 -8.78
CA LYS A 99 18.98 -10.21 -8.06
C LYS A 99 17.52 -10.18 -8.50
N LEU A 100 16.59 -10.39 -7.55
CA LEU A 100 15.16 -10.27 -7.80
C LEU A 100 14.76 -8.79 -7.90
N LEU A 101 14.20 -8.40 -9.05
CA LEU A 101 13.61 -7.09 -9.25
C LEU A 101 12.11 -7.24 -9.53
N ILE A 102 11.31 -6.60 -8.69
CA ILE A 102 9.86 -6.49 -8.88
C ILE A 102 9.58 -5.11 -9.45
N LYS A 103 8.89 -5.04 -10.58
CA LYS A 103 8.55 -3.81 -11.30
C LYS A 103 7.06 -3.79 -11.63
N PRO A 104 6.39 -2.65 -11.82
CA PRO A 104 5.05 -2.63 -12.40
C PRO A 104 5.02 -3.37 -13.74
N SER A 105 4.02 -4.23 -13.97
CA SER A 105 3.94 -5.00 -15.22
C SER A 105 3.63 -4.10 -16.42
N ARG A 106 4.11 -4.49 -17.60
CA ARG A 106 3.87 -3.72 -18.84
C ARG A 106 2.37 -3.60 -19.12
N LYS A 107 1.63 -4.69 -18.92
CA LYS A 107 0.16 -4.72 -19.07
C LYS A 107 -0.51 -3.72 -18.13
N ASN A 108 -0.15 -3.72 -16.84
CA ASN A 108 -0.74 -2.79 -15.87
C ASN A 108 -0.43 -1.32 -16.19
N VAL A 109 0.81 -1.02 -16.60
CA VAL A 109 1.21 0.33 -17.04
C VAL A 109 0.42 0.76 -18.28
N HIS A 110 0.23 -0.15 -19.23
CA HIS A 110 -0.53 0.12 -20.45
C HIS A 110 -1.99 0.46 -20.14
N THR A 111 -2.71 -0.43 -19.43
CA THR A 111 -4.11 -0.22 -19.04
C THR A 111 -4.28 1.07 -18.22
N PHE A 112 -3.33 1.39 -17.34
CA PHE A 112 -3.34 2.65 -16.62
C PHE A 112 -3.23 3.87 -17.55
N LEU A 113 -2.29 3.86 -18.49
CA LEU A 113 -2.12 4.94 -19.45
C LEU A 113 -3.31 5.07 -20.42
N GLU A 114 -3.94 3.97 -20.78
CA GLU A 114 -5.19 3.97 -21.56
C GLU A 114 -6.32 4.67 -20.82
N GLY A 115 -6.56 4.29 -19.55
CA GLY A 115 -7.57 4.96 -18.73
C GLY A 115 -7.30 6.45 -18.53
N ILE A 116 -6.02 6.87 -18.50
CA ILE A 116 -5.67 8.31 -18.48
C ILE A 116 -5.99 8.97 -19.82
N ARG A 117 -5.68 8.31 -20.94
CA ARG A 117 -5.99 8.83 -22.29
C ARG A 117 -7.49 8.96 -22.50
N GLU A 118 -8.29 8.03 -22.01
CA GLU A 118 -9.76 8.07 -22.05
C GLU A 118 -10.29 9.28 -21.29
N VAL A 119 -9.85 9.48 -20.04
CA VAL A 119 -10.25 10.67 -19.26
C VAL A 119 -9.90 11.97 -20.00
N VAL A 120 -8.71 12.05 -20.61
CA VAL A 120 -8.32 13.22 -21.41
C VAL A 120 -9.17 13.37 -22.68
N LYS A 121 -9.56 12.25 -23.32
CA LYS A 121 -10.41 12.23 -24.52
C LYS A 121 -11.85 12.60 -24.22
N GLU A 122 -12.40 12.27 -23.06
CA GLU A 122 -13.76 12.65 -22.65
C GLU A 122 -13.82 14.14 -22.29
N ASN A 123 -12.76 14.66 -21.66
CA ASN A 123 -12.69 16.02 -21.17
C ASN A 123 -12.13 17.03 -22.20
N LYS A 124 -12.45 16.89 -23.50
CA LYS A 124 -11.87 17.75 -24.57
C LYS A 124 -12.15 19.23 -24.41
N GLN A 125 -13.22 19.62 -23.72
CA GLN A 125 -13.63 21.02 -23.51
C GLN A 125 -13.47 21.50 -22.06
N ALA A 126 -13.09 20.63 -21.13
CA ALA A 126 -12.93 20.98 -19.72
C ALA A 126 -11.77 21.98 -19.45
N ALA A 127 -11.93 22.83 -18.45
CA ALA A 127 -10.85 23.67 -17.95
C ALA A 127 -9.65 22.80 -17.48
N ALA A 128 -8.43 23.31 -17.63
CA ALA A 128 -7.22 22.57 -17.24
C ALA A 128 -7.24 22.13 -15.77
N GLY A 129 -7.76 22.98 -14.88
CA GLY A 129 -7.89 22.66 -13.46
C GLY A 129 -8.82 21.47 -13.19
N ASN A 130 -9.98 21.41 -13.85
CA ASN A 130 -10.92 20.29 -13.72
C ASN A 130 -10.32 18.97 -14.22
N LEU A 131 -9.59 19.01 -15.34
CA LEU A 131 -8.87 17.84 -15.85
C LEU A 131 -7.82 17.37 -14.84
N ILE A 132 -7.04 18.28 -14.25
CA ILE A 132 -6.04 17.95 -13.22
C ILE A 132 -6.72 17.35 -11.98
N ALA A 133 -7.87 17.89 -11.56
CA ALA A 133 -8.61 17.39 -10.40
C ALA A 133 -9.09 15.94 -10.58
N GLN A 134 -9.42 15.54 -11.81
CA GLN A 134 -9.78 14.14 -12.14
C GLN A 134 -8.55 13.23 -12.28
N LEU A 135 -7.46 13.72 -12.88
CA LEU A 135 -6.25 12.92 -13.11
C LEU A 135 -5.45 12.67 -11.83
N ASN A 136 -5.37 13.66 -10.94
CA ASN A 136 -4.51 13.60 -9.74
C ASN A 136 -4.84 12.41 -8.81
N PRO A 137 -6.11 12.12 -8.46
CA PRO A 137 -6.45 10.95 -7.66
C PRO A 137 -6.05 9.63 -8.33
N LYS A 138 -6.26 9.49 -9.65
CA LYS A 138 -5.90 8.29 -10.41
C LYS A 138 -4.38 8.06 -10.41
N ILE A 139 -3.60 9.08 -10.73
CA ILE A 139 -2.12 9.01 -10.76
C ILE A 139 -1.59 8.73 -9.35
N ARG A 140 -2.11 9.43 -8.33
CA ARG A 140 -1.68 9.24 -6.95
C ARG A 140 -2.01 7.84 -6.43
N GLY A 141 -3.20 7.33 -6.72
CA GLY A 141 -3.61 5.98 -6.34
C GLY A 141 -2.69 4.92 -6.95
N TRP A 142 -2.49 4.99 -8.27
CA TRP A 142 -1.63 4.05 -9.00
C TRP A 142 -0.17 4.10 -8.53
N ALA A 143 0.39 5.29 -8.35
CA ALA A 143 1.76 5.45 -7.89
C ALA A 143 1.95 5.06 -6.41
N ASN A 144 0.92 5.23 -5.56
CA ASN A 144 0.94 4.71 -4.19
C ASN A 144 0.89 3.18 -4.14
N TYR A 145 0.10 2.53 -5.00
CA TYR A 145 0.05 1.07 -5.08
C TYR A 145 1.44 0.48 -5.44
N HIS A 146 2.10 1.07 -6.43
CA HIS A 146 3.41 0.61 -6.92
C HIS A 146 4.62 1.21 -6.16
N ARG A 147 4.42 1.98 -5.09
CA ARG A 147 5.52 2.64 -4.36
C ARG A 147 6.46 1.67 -3.65
N HIS A 148 6.02 0.43 -3.44
CA HIS A 148 6.75 -0.57 -2.68
C HIS A 148 7.74 -1.38 -3.52
N VAL A 149 7.60 -1.32 -4.84
CA VAL A 149 8.41 -2.06 -5.81
C VAL A 149 9.39 -1.13 -6.54
N VAL A 150 10.22 -1.68 -7.44
CA VAL A 150 11.23 -0.91 -8.19
C VAL A 150 10.53 -0.12 -9.30
N SER A 151 9.99 1.05 -8.95
CA SER A 151 9.06 1.78 -9.83
C SER A 151 9.55 3.12 -10.35
N LYS A 152 10.70 3.64 -9.88
CA LYS A 152 11.10 5.04 -10.14
C LYS A 152 11.29 5.37 -11.62
N GLU A 153 11.91 4.47 -12.35
CA GLU A 153 12.12 4.61 -13.79
C GLU A 153 10.78 4.55 -14.54
N ILE A 154 9.92 3.59 -14.17
CA ILE A 154 8.59 3.43 -14.77
C ILE A 154 7.70 4.64 -14.47
N PHE A 155 7.75 5.19 -13.26
CA PHE A 155 7.06 6.44 -12.91
C PHE A 155 7.51 7.60 -13.80
N SER A 156 8.80 7.68 -14.11
CA SER A 156 9.32 8.71 -15.03
C SER A 156 8.79 8.54 -16.45
N LYS A 157 8.71 7.29 -16.94
CA LYS A 157 8.13 6.94 -18.25
C LYS A 157 6.63 7.25 -18.30
N VAL A 158 5.90 6.94 -17.23
CA VAL A 158 4.47 7.25 -17.10
C VAL A 158 4.24 8.76 -17.09
N ASP A 159 4.99 9.52 -16.27
CA ASP A 159 4.89 10.98 -16.24
C ASP A 159 5.14 11.60 -17.62
N HIS A 160 6.12 11.08 -18.37
CA HIS A 160 6.41 11.51 -19.73
C HIS A 160 5.26 11.17 -20.71
N ALA A 161 4.70 9.97 -20.64
CA ALA A 161 3.58 9.56 -21.49
C ALA A 161 2.32 10.41 -21.23
N ILE A 162 2.04 10.73 -19.96
CA ILE A 162 0.95 11.64 -19.56
C ILE A 162 1.21 13.04 -20.11
N PHE A 163 2.44 13.56 -19.96
CA PHE A 163 2.84 14.85 -20.52
C PHE A 163 2.60 14.91 -22.04
N CYS A 164 3.05 13.91 -22.80
CA CYS A 164 2.85 13.85 -24.25
C CYS A 164 1.36 13.86 -24.63
N THR A 165 0.53 13.13 -23.88
CA THR A 165 -0.92 13.09 -24.08
C THR A 165 -1.56 14.46 -23.85
N LEU A 166 -1.20 15.12 -22.75
CA LEU A 166 -1.71 16.46 -22.41
C LEU A 166 -1.21 17.52 -23.40
N TRP A 167 0.04 17.43 -23.82
CA TRP A 167 0.63 18.33 -24.81
C TRP A 167 -0.08 18.23 -26.17
N GLN A 168 -0.34 17.01 -26.64
CA GLN A 168 -1.10 16.80 -27.87
C GLN A 168 -2.53 17.32 -27.75
N CYS A 169 -3.19 17.12 -26.61
CA CYS A 169 -4.52 17.68 -26.35
C CYS A 169 -4.50 19.23 -26.40
N ALA A 170 -3.51 19.86 -25.74
CA ALA A 170 -3.35 21.30 -25.74
C ALA A 170 -3.08 21.88 -27.13
N LYS A 171 -2.25 21.21 -27.94
CA LYS A 171 -2.03 21.57 -29.35
C LYS A 171 -3.30 21.47 -30.18
N ARG A 172 -4.04 20.36 -30.06
CA ARG A 172 -5.30 20.15 -30.79
C ARG A 172 -6.39 21.17 -30.42
N ARG A 173 -6.40 21.67 -29.18
CA ARG A 173 -7.33 22.71 -28.74
C ARG A 173 -7.08 24.08 -29.38
N HIS A 174 -5.84 24.36 -29.77
CA HIS A 174 -5.44 25.69 -30.25
C HIS A 174 -4.64 25.60 -31.56
N PRO A 175 -5.24 25.13 -32.67
CA PRO A 175 -4.53 24.92 -33.93
C PRO A 175 -3.96 26.21 -34.52
N LYS A 176 -4.60 27.35 -34.27
CA LYS A 176 -4.20 28.67 -34.78
C LYS A 176 -3.23 29.43 -33.84
N LYS A 177 -2.88 28.88 -32.67
CA LYS A 177 -2.01 29.59 -31.71
C LYS A 177 -0.57 29.06 -31.78
N PRO A 178 0.43 29.93 -31.61
CA PRO A 178 1.82 29.49 -31.64
C PRO A 178 2.15 28.61 -30.43
N ILE A 179 3.09 27.69 -30.61
CA ILE A 179 3.53 26.74 -29.58
C ILE A 179 3.95 27.43 -28.27
N LYS A 180 4.64 28.58 -28.37
CA LYS A 180 5.05 29.38 -27.22
C LYS A 180 3.87 29.85 -26.37
N TRP A 181 2.75 30.21 -27.01
CA TRP A 181 1.53 30.63 -26.31
C TRP A 181 0.88 29.45 -25.59
N ILE A 182 0.80 28.28 -26.24
CA ILE A 182 0.25 27.06 -25.64
C ILE A 182 1.06 26.65 -24.41
N LYS A 183 2.39 26.71 -24.51
CA LYS A 183 3.29 26.48 -23.37
C LYS A 183 2.95 27.45 -22.22
N LYS A 184 2.92 28.75 -22.47
CA LYS A 184 2.63 29.78 -21.44
C LYS A 184 1.24 29.62 -20.80
N LYS A 185 0.24 29.14 -21.56
CA LYS A 185 -1.13 28.97 -21.07
C LYS A 185 -1.33 27.77 -20.14
N TYR A 186 -0.66 26.65 -20.42
CA TYR A 186 -0.92 25.37 -19.74
C TYR A 186 0.24 24.89 -18.87
N PHE A 187 1.45 25.42 -19.08
CA PHE A 187 2.67 24.94 -18.44
C PHE A 187 3.42 26.09 -17.79
N THR A 188 3.84 25.87 -16.55
CA THR A 188 4.62 26.83 -15.76
C THR A 188 5.92 26.20 -15.26
N SER A 189 6.80 27.04 -14.73
CA SER A 189 8.02 26.63 -14.04
C SER A 189 7.85 26.85 -12.54
N ILE A 190 7.89 25.77 -11.76
CA ILE A 190 7.72 25.82 -10.30
C ILE A 190 8.89 25.07 -9.67
N GLU A 191 9.56 25.67 -8.69
CA GLU A 191 10.60 25.02 -7.88
C GLU A 191 11.69 24.36 -8.75
N GLY A 192 12.15 25.07 -9.79
CA GLY A 192 13.17 24.58 -10.74
C GLY A 192 12.67 23.53 -11.74
N GLN A 193 11.42 23.07 -11.64
CA GLN A 193 10.82 22.17 -12.61
C GLN A 193 10.13 22.95 -13.72
N ASN A 194 10.68 22.85 -14.92
CA ASN A 194 10.03 23.34 -16.14
C ASN A 194 8.92 22.38 -16.59
N TRP A 195 7.95 22.90 -17.34
CA TRP A 195 6.85 22.12 -17.94
C TRP A 195 5.90 21.46 -16.93
N VAL A 196 5.53 22.18 -15.87
CA VAL A 196 4.51 21.73 -14.93
C VAL A 196 3.13 22.11 -15.45
N PHE A 197 2.30 21.11 -15.79
CA PHE A 197 0.93 21.34 -16.20
C PHE A 197 0.10 21.87 -15.02
N HIS A 198 -0.49 23.04 -15.19
CA HIS A 198 -1.24 23.74 -14.14
C HIS A 198 -2.59 24.23 -14.64
N GLY A 199 -3.46 24.56 -13.68
CA GLY A 199 -4.76 25.16 -13.93
C GLY A 199 -5.33 25.71 -12.63
N GLU A 200 -6.56 26.17 -12.70
CA GLU A 200 -7.27 26.79 -11.57
C GLU A 200 -8.59 26.07 -11.35
N ILE A 201 -8.97 25.91 -10.08
CA ILE A 201 -10.26 25.34 -9.66
C ILE A 201 -10.94 26.27 -8.65
N LEU A 202 -12.27 26.27 -8.66
CA LEU A 202 -13.06 26.93 -7.62
C LEU A 202 -13.03 26.07 -6.35
N GLY A 203 -12.44 26.61 -5.28
CA GLY A 203 -12.40 25.96 -3.98
C GLY A 203 -13.75 26.04 -3.25
N GLN A 204 -13.87 25.30 -2.14
CA GLN A 204 -15.10 25.21 -1.32
C GLN A 204 -15.63 26.56 -0.78
N LYS A 205 -14.82 27.62 -0.80
CA LYS A 205 -15.18 28.98 -0.35
C LYS A 205 -15.30 29.98 -1.50
N GLY A 206 -15.40 29.51 -2.75
CA GLY A 206 -15.42 30.38 -3.94
C GLY A 206 -14.07 30.98 -4.33
N ALA A 207 -13.02 30.76 -3.54
CA ALA A 207 -11.65 31.20 -3.88
C ALA A 207 -11.05 30.35 -5.00
N ILE A 208 -10.42 31.01 -5.98
CA ILE A 208 -9.66 30.35 -7.04
C ILE A 208 -8.39 29.75 -6.42
N GLN A 209 -8.21 28.44 -6.60
CA GLN A 209 -7.03 27.72 -6.11
C GLN A 209 -6.22 27.17 -7.30
N PRO A 210 -4.91 27.45 -7.37
CA PRO A 210 -4.06 26.85 -8.38
C PRO A 210 -3.90 25.35 -8.07
N ILE A 211 -4.08 24.53 -9.10
CA ILE A 211 -3.85 23.09 -9.04
C ILE A 211 -2.80 22.69 -10.07
N ARG A 212 -1.89 21.79 -9.68
CA ARG A 212 -0.85 21.25 -10.55
C ARG A 212 -1.01 19.75 -10.73
N LEU A 213 -0.60 19.25 -11.89
CA LEU A 213 -0.57 17.83 -12.15
C LEU A 213 0.42 17.13 -11.22
N PHE A 214 -0.04 16.07 -10.58
CA PHE A 214 0.76 15.24 -9.72
C PHE A 214 1.72 14.38 -10.55
N LYS A 215 3.01 14.43 -10.21
CA LYS A 215 4.03 13.57 -10.84
C LYS A 215 4.18 12.28 -10.06
N ALA A 216 3.99 11.13 -10.69
CA ALA A 216 4.20 9.82 -10.09
C ALA A 216 5.63 9.67 -9.56
N LYS A 217 6.63 10.23 -10.27
CA LYS A 217 8.04 10.22 -9.85
C LYS A 217 8.27 10.92 -8.51
N SER A 218 7.39 11.84 -8.08
CA SER A 218 7.54 12.53 -6.79
C SER A 218 7.36 11.60 -5.58
N ILE A 219 6.67 10.46 -5.74
CA ILE A 219 6.48 9.51 -4.64
C ILE A 219 7.81 8.85 -4.26
N VAL A 220 8.09 8.87 -2.96
CA VAL A 220 9.23 8.16 -2.36
C VAL A 220 8.90 6.67 -2.31
N ILE A 221 9.86 5.87 -2.78
CA ILE A 221 9.79 4.41 -2.72
C ILE A 221 10.00 3.99 -1.27
N GLU A 222 9.05 3.25 -0.72
CA GLU A 222 9.11 2.73 0.65
C GLU A 222 9.03 1.21 0.59
N ARG A 223 10.05 0.50 1.06
CA ARG A 223 10.02 -0.96 1.04
C ARG A 223 9.11 -1.50 2.14
N HIS A 224 8.30 -2.52 1.80
CA HIS A 224 7.53 -3.21 2.82
C HIS A 224 8.44 -4.01 3.74
N THR A 225 8.34 -3.75 5.03
CA THR A 225 8.83 -4.67 6.05
C THR A 225 7.90 -5.87 6.10
N LYS A 226 8.43 -7.09 6.00
CA LYS A 226 7.64 -8.33 6.10
C LYS A 226 7.03 -8.46 7.51
N ILE A 227 5.80 -8.96 7.60
CA ILE A 227 5.19 -9.32 8.89
C ILE A 227 5.80 -10.67 9.32
N ARG A 228 6.12 -10.85 10.61
CA ARG A 228 6.42 -12.18 11.18
C ARG A 228 5.30 -13.14 10.83
N SER A 229 5.64 -14.34 10.36
CA SER A 229 4.69 -15.32 9.84
C SER A 229 3.73 -15.84 10.92
N GLU A 230 4.21 -15.90 12.16
CA GLU A 230 3.48 -16.41 13.32
C GLU A 230 2.61 -15.31 13.95
N ALA A 231 2.78 -14.05 13.53
CA ALA A 231 2.08 -12.94 14.13
C ALA A 231 0.59 -12.96 13.80
N ASN A 232 -0.22 -13.10 14.84
CA ASN A 232 -1.67 -13.04 14.77
C ASN A 232 -2.15 -11.73 15.43
N PRO A 233 -2.85 -10.83 14.70
CA PRO A 233 -3.32 -9.56 15.25
C PRO A 233 -4.42 -9.70 16.29
N TYR A 234 -5.00 -10.89 16.45
CA TYR A 234 -6.02 -11.21 17.45
C TYR A 234 -5.46 -12.03 18.61
N ASP A 235 -4.18 -12.33 18.61
CA ASP A 235 -3.53 -13.03 19.70
C ASP A 235 -2.78 -12.02 20.58
N PRO A 236 -3.15 -11.93 21.87
CA PRO A 236 -2.51 -11.04 22.84
C PRO A 236 -0.97 -11.04 22.84
N GLN A 237 -0.34 -12.19 22.57
CA GLN A 237 1.13 -12.30 22.59
C GLN A 237 1.82 -11.41 21.52
N TRP A 238 1.09 -11.00 20.48
CA TRP A 238 1.61 -10.20 19.37
C TRP A 238 1.25 -8.71 19.45
N GLU A 239 0.49 -8.27 20.45
CA GLU A 239 -0.01 -6.89 20.54
C GLU A 239 1.15 -5.87 20.52
N ALA A 240 2.17 -6.07 21.37
CA ALA A 240 3.35 -5.21 21.43
C ALA A 240 4.11 -5.13 20.08
N TYR A 241 4.14 -6.22 19.32
CA TYR A 241 4.72 -6.25 17.98
C TYR A 241 3.93 -5.40 16.98
N TYR A 242 2.60 -5.44 17.03
CA TYR A 242 1.74 -4.61 16.16
C TYR A 242 1.76 -3.14 16.56
N GLU A 243 1.77 -2.80 17.85
CA GLU A 243 1.92 -1.43 18.36
C GLU A 243 3.21 -0.78 17.84
N LYS A 244 4.36 -1.45 17.99
CA LYS A 244 5.66 -0.95 17.49
C LYS A 244 5.66 -0.70 15.99
N ARG A 245 4.96 -1.52 15.20
CA ARG A 245 4.85 -1.31 13.74
C ARG A 245 3.91 -0.17 13.38
N LEU A 246 2.88 0.08 14.19
CA LEU A 246 1.98 1.20 14.02
C LEU A 246 2.70 2.51 14.29
N ASP A 247 3.58 2.57 15.29
CA ASP A 247 4.40 3.76 15.58
C ASP A 247 5.24 4.20 14.38
N VAL A 248 5.94 3.26 13.75
CA VAL A 248 6.73 3.52 12.53
C VAL A 248 5.82 4.07 11.43
N LYS A 249 4.65 3.45 11.18
CA LYS A 249 3.70 3.94 10.17
C LYS A 249 3.17 5.34 10.49
N MET A 250 2.92 5.64 11.76
CA MET A 250 2.39 6.93 12.19
C MET A 250 3.42 8.05 12.08
N ALA A 251 4.70 7.75 12.35
CA ALA A 251 5.80 8.68 12.19
C ALA A 251 6.04 9.08 10.72
N HIS A 252 5.84 8.16 9.77
CA HIS A 252 6.07 8.41 8.34
C HIS A 252 4.89 9.09 7.61
N ASN A 253 3.64 8.97 8.09
CA ASN A 253 2.46 9.46 7.37
C ASN A 253 1.85 10.74 8.00
N LEU A 254 1.40 11.69 7.17
CA LEU A 254 0.73 12.93 7.59
C LEU A 254 -0.51 12.68 8.46
N LYS A 255 -1.32 11.67 8.12
CA LYS A 255 -2.51 11.29 8.92
C LYS A 255 -2.11 10.74 10.29
N GLY A 256 -1.04 9.93 10.33
CA GLY A 256 -0.48 9.40 11.57
C GLY A 256 0.10 10.49 12.47
N LYS A 257 0.86 11.44 11.91
CA LYS A 257 1.36 12.61 12.63
C LYS A 257 0.24 13.44 13.25
N ARG A 258 -0.87 13.67 12.52
CA ARG A 258 -2.04 14.37 13.06
C ARG A 258 -2.66 13.62 14.24
N GLN A 259 -2.77 12.30 14.15
CA GLN A 259 -3.30 11.47 15.25
C GLN A 259 -2.36 11.47 16.46
N LEU A 260 -1.05 11.32 16.26
CA LEU A 260 -0.05 11.42 17.34
C LEU A 260 -0.11 12.80 18.03
N LEU A 261 -0.17 13.88 17.25
CA LEU A 261 -0.32 15.23 17.78
C LEU A 261 -1.63 15.40 18.57
N HIS A 262 -2.72 14.80 18.10
CA HIS A 262 -3.99 14.80 18.81
C HIS A 262 -3.89 14.08 20.16
N LEU A 263 -3.33 12.87 20.19
CA LEU A 263 -3.12 12.10 21.42
C LEU A 263 -2.18 12.83 22.40
N TRP A 264 -1.07 13.38 21.90
CA TRP A 264 -0.12 14.14 22.70
C TRP A 264 -0.79 15.37 23.33
N LYS A 265 -1.57 16.14 22.56
CA LYS A 265 -2.35 17.28 23.10
C LYS A 265 -3.40 16.84 24.11
N GLN A 266 -4.11 15.74 23.83
CA GLN A 266 -5.14 15.20 24.73
C GLN A 266 -4.55 14.80 26.10
N GLN A 267 -3.32 14.31 26.12
CA GLN A 267 -2.60 13.89 27.34
C GLN A 267 -1.78 15.03 27.98
N GLY A 268 -1.89 16.26 27.50
CA GLY A 268 -1.05 17.37 27.98
C GLY A 268 0.45 17.16 27.73
N GLY A 269 0.80 16.27 26.81
CA GLY A 269 2.17 15.86 26.52
C GLY A 269 2.80 14.98 27.60
N LEU A 270 2.02 14.39 28.51
CA LEU A 270 2.49 13.53 29.59
C LEU A 270 2.33 12.05 29.23
N CYS A 271 3.28 11.23 29.69
CA CYS A 271 3.17 9.78 29.70
C CYS A 271 2.23 9.34 30.82
N LEU A 272 1.20 8.57 30.51
CA LEU A 272 0.18 8.18 31.49
C LEU A 272 0.65 7.18 32.56
N LEU A 273 1.84 6.60 32.39
CA LEU A 273 2.40 5.65 33.36
C LEU A 273 3.40 6.28 34.33
N CYS A 274 4.24 7.21 33.88
CA CYS A 274 5.27 7.85 34.72
C CYS A 274 5.01 9.34 34.98
N ASN A 275 3.98 9.90 34.35
CA ASN A 275 3.58 11.31 34.42
C ASN A 275 4.68 12.32 34.03
N ARG A 276 5.72 11.88 33.30
CA ARG A 276 6.78 12.74 32.77
C ARG A 276 6.44 13.19 31.34
N LYS A 277 7.00 14.33 30.93
CA LYS A 277 6.81 14.87 29.57
C LYS A 277 7.37 13.93 28.50
N ILE A 278 6.59 13.71 27.45
CA ILE A 278 6.99 13.06 26.21
C ILE A 278 7.60 14.11 25.30
N THR A 279 8.90 13.96 25.01
CA THR A 279 9.67 14.83 24.13
C THR A 279 10.22 14.05 22.94
N LYS A 280 10.81 14.76 21.97
CA LYS A 280 11.51 14.12 20.85
C LYS A 280 12.71 13.28 21.30
N LEU A 281 13.37 13.66 22.39
CA LEU A 281 14.53 12.95 22.93
C LEU A 281 14.12 11.64 23.61
N THR A 282 13.03 11.68 24.37
CA THR A 282 12.53 10.50 25.10
C THR A 282 11.81 9.50 24.20
N GLY A 283 11.39 9.92 23.00
CA GLY A 283 10.54 9.12 22.12
C GLY A 283 9.16 8.84 22.71
N TRP A 284 8.36 8.07 21.98
CA TRP A 284 7.03 7.62 22.39
C TRP A 284 6.63 6.33 21.67
N HIS A 285 5.80 5.52 22.32
CA HIS A 285 5.05 4.41 21.73
C HIS A 285 3.54 4.64 21.88
N SER A 286 2.77 4.22 20.89
CA SER A 286 1.30 4.28 20.87
C SER A 286 0.70 2.96 21.33
N HIS A 287 0.10 2.99 22.52
CA HIS A 287 -0.50 1.84 23.19
C HIS A 287 -2.02 1.78 22.98
N HIS A 288 -2.58 0.58 22.87
CA HIS A 288 -4.02 0.32 22.90
C HIS A 288 -4.50 0.08 24.34
N ILE A 289 -5.48 0.86 24.81
CA ILE A 289 -6.05 0.73 26.18
C ILE A 289 -6.76 -0.63 26.32
N ILE A 290 -7.63 -0.93 25.36
CA ILE A 290 -8.22 -2.24 25.16
C ILE A 290 -7.52 -2.85 23.95
N TRP A 291 -6.88 -3.99 24.14
CA TRP A 291 -6.19 -4.70 23.07
C TRP A 291 -7.15 -5.06 21.94
N ARG A 292 -6.63 -5.10 20.72
CA ARG A 292 -7.46 -5.45 19.55
C ARG A 292 -7.99 -6.87 19.62
N SER A 293 -7.21 -7.79 20.17
CA SER A 293 -7.61 -9.16 20.48
C SER A 293 -8.82 -9.25 21.41
N LEU A 294 -8.97 -8.27 22.31
CA LEU A 294 -10.08 -8.17 23.26
C LEU A 294 -11.24 -7.30 22.74
N GLY A 295 -11.29 -7.04 21.43
CA GLY A 295 -12.35 -6.24 20.79
C GLY A 295 -12.11 -4.73 20.78
N GLY A 296 -10.93 -4.28 21.20
CA GLY A 296 -10.52 -2.87 21.16
C GLY A 296 -10.46 -2.32 19.73
N ARG A 297 -11.04 -1.13 19.52
CA ARG A 297 -11.02 -0.45 18.22
C ARG A 297 -9.67 0.21 17.96
N ASP A 298 -9.27 0.28 16.70
CA ASP A 298 -8.09 1.04 16.26
C ASP A 298 -8.42 2.53 16.05
N GLN A 299 -8.93 3.18 17.09
CA GLN A 299 -9.36 4.57 17.07
C GLN A 299 -8.62 5.40 18.11
N ALA A 300 -8.67 6.73 17.96
CA ALA A 300 -7.92 7.62 18.84
C ALA A 300 -8.39 7.50 20.29
N ASP A 301 -9.68 7.29 20.55
CA ASP A 301 -10.30 7.06 21.86
C ASP A 301 -9.70 5.89 22.63
N ASN A 302 -9.35 4.80 21.96
CA ASN A 302 -8.77 3.58 22.54
C ASN A 302 -7.22 3.59 22.54
N ARG A 303 -6.58 4.75 22.36
CA ARG A 303 -5.12 4.86 22.23
C ARG A 303 -4.50 5.89 23.16
N VAL A 304 -3.32 5.59 23.66
CA VAL A 304 -2.52 6.51 24.49
C VAL A 304 -1.04 6.48 24.11
N LEU A 305 -0.32 7.56 24.39
CA LEU A 305 1.12 7.66 24.22
C LEU A 305 1.85 7.40 25.54
N LEU A 306 2.86 6.54 25.49
CA LEU A 306 3.73 6.20 26.61
C LEU A 306 5.21 6.35 26.20
N HIS A 307 6.12 6.52 27.15
CA HIS A 307 7.56 6.36 26.86
C HIS A 307 7.87 4.91 26.47
N PRO A 308 8.90 4.66 25.64
CA PRO A 308 9.30 3.31 25.28
C PRO A 308 9.49 2.37 26.48
N ASP A 309 10.23 2.81 27.51
CA ASP A 309 10.47 2.00 28.72
C ASP A 309 9.19 1.80 29.54
N CYS A 310 8.32 2.81 29.60
CA CYS A 310 7.03 2.72 30.27
C CYS A 310 6.11 1.72 29.57
N HIS A 311 6.13 1.73 28.23
CA HIS A 311 5.37 0.82 27.40
C HIS A 311 5.80 -0.63 27.61
N GLU A 312 7.11 -0.89 27.60
CA GLU A 312 7.64 -2.23 27.89
C GLU A 312 7.33 -2.69 29.31
N ARG A 313 7.45 -1.78 30.29
CA ARG A 313 7.08 -2.07 31.68
C ARG A 313 5.60 -2.42 31.83
N LEU A 314 4.72 -1.69 31.15
CA LEU A 314 3.28 -1.94 31.14
C LEU A 314 2.98 -3.37 30.66
N HIS A 315 3.55 -3.78 29.52
CA HIS A 315 3.38 -5.12 28.98
C HIS A 315 3.97 -6.21 29.88
N ARG A 316 5.15 -5.96 30.48
CA ARG A 316 5.80 -6.92 31.37
C ARG A 316 5.05 -7.13 32.69
N GLN A 317 4.42 -6.08 33.21
CA GLN A 317 3.76 -6.08 34.53
C GLN A 317 2.23 -6.21 34.43
N GLY A 318 1.66 -6.24 33.23
CA GLY A 318 0.20 -6.32 33.03
C GLY A 318 -0.56 -5.09 33.54
N LEU A 319 0.07 -3.91 33.53
CA LEU A 319 -0.56 -2.69 34.03
C LEU A 319 -1.61 -2.17 33.04
N THR A 320 -2.65 -1.51 33.53
CA THR A 320 -3.66 -0.86 32.70
C THR A 320 -3.51 0.66 32.76
N VAL A 321 -3.84 1.33 31.66
CA VAL A 321 -3.80 2.79 31.56
C VAL A 321 -5.13 3.31 31.04
N SER A 322 -5.73 4.26 31.74
CA SER A 322 -6.97 4.93 31.34
C SER A 322 -6.67 6.34 30.85
N LYS A 323 -7.49 6.84 29.90
CA LYS A 323 -7.37 8.23 29.46
C LYS A 323 -7.74 9.22 30.57
N PRO A 324 -7.08 10.39 30.60
CA PRO A 324 -7.56 11.50 31.42
C PRO A 324 -8.97 11.91 30.96
N ARG A 325 -9.86 12.18 31.93
CA ARG A 325 -11.22 12.66 31.62
C ARG A 325 -11.13 13.94 30.77
N PRO A 326 -11.90 14.06 29.68
CA PRO A 326 -11.92 15.28 28.89
C PRO A 326 -12.42 16.44 29.75
N SER A 327 -11.65 17.52 29.84
CA SER A 327 -12.01 18.75 30.57
C SER A 327 -13.07 19.61 29.84
N ARG A 328 -13.86 19.03 28.93
CA ARG A 328 -14.91 19.75 28.19
C ARG A 328 -16.32 19.32 28.63
N GLY A 329 -16.90 20.18 29.45
CA GLY A 329 -18.33 20.50 29.44
C GLY A 329 -19.24 19.64 30.32
N VAL A 330 -19.24 19.91 31.62
CA VAL A 330 -20.49 19.81 32.40
C VAL A 330 -21.44 20.83 31.76
N ARG A 331 -22.34 20.38 30.88
CA ARG A 331 -23.56 21.15 30.62
C ARG A 331 -24.33 21.14 31.93
N LYS A 332 -24.31 22.27 32.63
CA LYS A 332 -25.28 22.51 33.71
C LYS A 332 -26.66 22.29 33.11
N ALA A 333 -27.43 21.43 33.76
CA ALA A 333 -28.83 21.17 33.45
C ALA A 333 -29.66 22.44 33.61
#